data_AF-A0A5C6S4A3-F1
#
_entry.id   AF-A0A5C6S4A3-F1
#
_cell.length_a   1.000
_cell.length_b   1.000
_cell.length_c   1.000
_cell.angle_alpha   90.00
_cell.angle_beta   90.00
_cell.angle_gamma   90.00
#
_symmetry.space_group_name_H-M   'P 1'
#
loop_
_entity.id
_entity.type
_entity.pdbx_description
1 polymer ?
#
loop_
_entity_poly.entity_id
_entity_poly.type
_entity_poly.pdbx_seq_one_letter_code
_entity_poly.pdbx_strand_id
1 'polypeptide(L)'
;MKKSYLFLALMTLVAMSCTSEQERMYTELKQTYDEARKGMEYYQSSYDQLQGEYDSLREKYDGQPNKIGKDSLHTQLRQQHNMVLEAHADFFRRRDAKISQHDDLLQRFGVESYGLEDRIKDLEGMIADLEQIKSEYEARNIEQNQLIEEQQGMLRTINTQPGQAPSQARPAMN
;
A
#
# COMPACT_ATOMS: atom_id res chain seq x y z
N MET A 1 56.80 -6.60 29.14
CA MET A 1 55.73 -5.62 29.42
C MET A 1 55.30 -4.80 28.21
N LYS A 2 56.20 -4.29 27.33
CA LYS A 2 55.81 -3.45 26.17
C LYS A 2 54.91 -4.13 25.11
N LYS A 3 55.00 -5.46 24.92
CA LYS A 3 54.20 -6.19 23.91
C LYS A 3 52.71 -6.34 24.28
N SER A 4 52.38 -6.36 25.58
CA SER A 4 50.97 -6.45 26.03
C SER A 4 50.20 -5.15 25.84
N TYR A 5 50.83 -3.98 26.02
CA TYR A 5 50.18 -2.68 25.80
C TYR A 5 49.89 -2.42 24.32
N LEU A 6 50.76 -2.89 23.42
CA LEU A 6 50.55 -2.76 21.97
C LEU A 6 49.33 -3.59 21.51
N PHE A 7 49.15 -4.79 22.07
CA PHE A 7 48.02 -5.67 21.75
C PHE A 7 46.69 -5.13 22.31
N LEU A 8 46.71 -4.58 23.53
CA LEU A 8 45.54 -3.96 24.15
C LEU A 8 45.11 -2.69 23.38
N ALA A 9 46.07 -1.84 22.99
CA ALA A 9 45.82 -0.63 22.22
C ALA A 9 45.27 -0.93 20.81
N LEU A 10 45.77 -1.99 20.16
CA LEU A 10 45.27 -2.44 18.86
C LEU A 10 43.82 -2.97 18.96
N MET A 11 43.52 -3.75 20.00
CA MET A 11 42.16 -4.24 20.24
C MET A 11 41.18 -3.09 20.54
N THR A 12 41.58 -2.07 21.30
CA THR A 12 40.73 -0.90 21.53
C THR A 12 40.49 -0.07 20.26
N LEU A 13 41.50 0.06 19.38
CA LEU A 13 41.35 0.77 18.11
C LEU A 13 40.40 0.05 17.16
N VAL A 14 40.50 -1.29 17.06
CA VAL A 14 39.60 -2.11 16.23
C VAL A 14 38.17 -2.08 16.78
N ALA A 15 38.00 -2.14 18.10
CA ALA A 15 36.69 -2.01 18.73
C ALA A 15 36.06 -0.64 18.45
N MET A 16 36.82 0.45 18.59
CA MET A 16 36.35 1.81 18.30
C MET A 16 35.96 2.00 16.83
N SER A 17 36.74 1.46 15.87
CA SER A 17 36.37 1.53 14.46
C SER A 17 35.08 0.75 14.16
N CYS A 18 34.91 -0.43 14.78
CA CYS A 18 33.72 -1.25 14.59
C CYS A 18 32.46 -0.56 15.17
N THR A 19 32.58 0.07 16.34
CA THR A 19 31.47 0.85 16.93
C THR A 19 31.09 2.04 16.05
N SER A 20 32.07 2.77 15.49
CA SER A 20 31.78 3.92 14.61
C SER A 20 31.07 3.53 13.30
N GLU A 21 31.38 2.35 12.76
CA GLU A 21 30.73 1.84 11.55
C GLU A 21 29.31 1.37 11.82
N GLN A 22 29.10 0.66 12.94
CA GLN A 22 27.77 0.21 13.37
C GLN A 22 26.83 1.39 13.67
N GLU A 23 27.32 2.45 14.31
CA GLU A 23 26.52 3.66 14.58
C GLU A 23 26.08 4.36 13.29
N ARG A 24 26.98 4.42 12.29
CA ARG A 24 26.65 4.95 10.97
C ARG A 24 25.58 4.10 10.28
N MET A 25 25.76 2.78 10.26
CA MET A 25 24.82 1.85 9.65
C MET A 25 23.44 1.92 10.32
N TYR A 26 23.39 1.98 11.66
CA TYR A 26 22.14 2.18 12.39
C TYR A 26 21.44 3.48 11.98
N THR A 27 22.20 4.58 11.85
CA THR A 27 21.65 5.88 11.45
C THR A 27 21.07 5.84 10.04
N GLU A 28 21.79 5.25 9.09
CA GLU A 28 21.35 5.08 7.71
C GLU A 28 20.09 4.19 7.64
N LEU A 29 20.09 3.03 8.30
CA LEU A 29 18.94 2.14 8.36
C LEU A 29 17.73 2.81 9.00
N LYS A 30 17.92 3.55 10.09
CA LYS A 30 16.82 4.27 10.75
C LYS A 30 16.19 5.31 9.83
N GLN A 31 17.01 6.02 9.05
CA GLN A 31 16.52 6.96 8.06
C GLN A 31 15.72 6.24 6.97
N THR A 32 16.25 5.15 6.40
CA THR A 32 15.54 4.33 5.40
C THR A 32 14.20 3.81 5.93
N TYR A 33 14.17 3.33 7.17
CA TYR A 33 12.94 2.90 7.84
C TYR A 33 11.92 4.05 7.96
N ASP A 34 12.35 5.23 8.39
CA ASP A 34 11.46 6.38 8.56
C ASP A 34 10.87 6.87 7.22
N GLU A 35 11.66 6.81 6.16
CA GLU A 35 11.21 7.11 4.79
C GLU A 35 10.20 6.07 4.29
N ALA A 36 10.50 4.78 4.47
CA ALA A 36 9.59 3.69 4.10
C ALA A 36 8.26 3.77 4.86
N ARG A 37 8.31 4.08 6.17
CA ARG A 37 7.12 4.24 7.03
C ARG A 37 6.25 5.40 6.58
N LYS A 38 6.83 6.56 6.25
CA LYS A 38 6.08 7.69 5.67
C LYS A 38 5.40 7.31 4.35
N GLY A 39 6.06 6.49 3.54
CA GLY A 39 5.46 5.93 2.32
C GLY A 39 4.16 5.16 2.57
N MET A 40 4.01 4.51 3.74
CA MET A 40 2.79 3.78 4.08
C MET A 40 1.57 4.67 4.27
N GLU A 41 1.75 5.91 4.76
CA GLU A 41 0.68 6.89 4.88
C GLU A 41 0.18 7.35 3.50
N TYR A 42 1.10 7.52 2.54
CA TYR A 42 0.76 7.84 1.15
C TYR A 42 -0.10 6.73 0.53
N TYR A 43 0.26 5.46 0.72
CA TYR A 43 -0.52 4.34 0.19
C TYR A 43 -1.92 4.24 0.80
N GLN A 44 -2.06 4.57 2.09
CA GLN A 44 -3.39 4.63 2.73
C GLN A 44 -4.27 5.70 2.10
N SER A 45 -3.74 6.92 1.98
CA SER A 45 -4.47 8.05 1.39
C SER A 45 -4.89 7.77 -0.05
N SER A 46 -3.98 7.18 -0.84
CA SER A 46 -4.27 6.76 -2.21
C SER A 46 -5.41 5.75 -2.28
N TYR A 47 -5.45 4.79 -1.36
CA TYR A 47 -6.53 3.80 -1.31
C TYR A 47 -7.87 4.42 -0.89
N ASP A 48 -7.87 5.26 0.15
CA ASP A 48 -9.09 5.93 0.64
C ASP A 48 -9.73 6.77 -0.48
N GLN A 49 -8.91 7.43 -1.29
CA GLN A 49 -9.37 8.15 -2.48
C GLN A 49 -10.01 7.19 -3.51
N LEU A 50 -9.32 6.11 -3.88
CA LEU A 50 -9.83 5.13 -4.85
C LEU A 50 -11.13 4.46 -4.38
N GLN A 51 -11.23 4.17 -3.09
CA GLN A 51 -12.47 3.65 -2.50
C GLN A 51 -13.62 4.66 -2.65
N GLY A 52 -13.36 5.94 -2.38
CA GLY A 52 -14.37 7.00 -2.56
C GLY A 52 -14.80 7.18 -4.03
N GLU A 53 -13.87 7.05 -4.98
CA GLU A 53 -14.17 7.08 -6.42
C GLU A 53 -15.09 5.91 -6.80
N TYR A 54 -14.82 4.72 -6.27
CA TYR A 54 -15.69 3.57 -6.47
C TYR A 54 -17.09 3.76 -5.88
N ASP A 55 -17.18 4.17 -4.61
CA ASP A 55 -18.48 4.38 -3.95
C ASP A 55 -19.35 5.38 -4.74
N SER A 56 -18.71 6.44 -5.26
CA SER A 56 -19.35 7.43 -6.14
C SER A 56 -19.82 6.82 -7.47
N LEU A 57 -19.02 5.94 -8.07
CA LEU A 57 -19.36 5.27 -9.32
C LEU A 57 -20.52 4.30 -9.14
N ARG A 58 -20.51 3.58 -8.03
CA ARG A 58 -21.56 2.65 -7.61
C ARG A 58 -22.88 3.37 -7.38
N GLU A 59 -22.87 4.50 -6.67
CA GLU A 59 -24.08 5.28 -6.44
C GLU A 59 -24.71 5.75 -7.75
N LYS A 60 -23.89 6.27 -8.68
CA LYS A 60 -24.35 6.67 -10.03
C LYS A 60 -24.97 5.51 -10.79
N TYR A 61 -24.39 4.32 -10.67
CA TYR A 61 -24.91 3.11 -11.30
C TYR A 61 -26.25 2.67 -10.69
N ASP A 62 -26.33 2.57 -9.35
CA ASP A 62 -27.53 2.12 -8.63
C ASP A 62 -28.72 3.10 -8.77
N GLY A 63 -28.43 4.37 -9.07
CA GLY A 63 -29.40 5.43 -9.34
C GLY A 63 -29.99 5.45 -10.76
N GLN A 64 -29.51 4.63 -11.71
CA GLN A 64 -30.03 4.65 -13.08
C GLN A 64 -31.44 4.03 -13.20
N PRO A 65 -32.35 4.59 -14.02
CA PRO A 65 -33.72 4.10 -14.17
C PRO A 65 -33.80 2.73 -14.88
N ASN A 66 -32.91 2.48 -15.84
CA ASN A 66 -32.73 1.17 -16.46
C ASN A 66 -31.65 0.38 -15.72
N LYS A 67 -31.89 0.09 -14.43
CA LYS A 67 -30.98 -0.71 -13.62
C LYS A 67 -30.69 -2.00 -14.36
N ILE A 68 -29.49 -2.12 -14.92
CA ILE A 68 -28.96 -3.42 -15.34
C ILE A 68 -28.51 -4.18 -14.07
N GLY A 69 -29.35 -4.19 -13.04
CA GLY A 69 -29.07 -4.78 -11.74
C GLY A 69 -29.51 -6.23 -11.62
N LYS A 70 -30.12 -6.80 -12.68
CA LYS A 70 -30.62 -8.18 -12.72
C LYS A 70 -29.88 -9.09 -13.69
N ASP A 71 -28.97 -8.57 -14.50
CA ASP A 71 -28.15 -9.47 -15.31
C ASP A 71 -27.01 -10.08 -14.48
N SER A 72 -26.54 -11.23 -14.92
CA SER A 72 -25.53 -12.00 -14.22
C SER A 72 -24.18 -11.27 -14.18
N LEU A 73 -23.89 -10.43 -15.17
CA LEU A 73 -22.59 -9.77 -15.33
C LEU A 73 -22.39 -8.68 -14.27
N HIS A 74 -23.38 -7.81 -14.07
CA HIS A 74 -23.27 -6.73 -13.09
C HIS A 74 -23.32 -7.23 -11.65
N THR A 75 -24.01 -8.33 -11.40
CA THR A 75 -24.00 -8.99 -10.08
C THR A 75 -22.63 -9.58 -9.79
N GLN A 76 -22.01 -10.25 -10.76
CA GLN A 76 -20.67 -10.81 -10.63
C GLN A 76 -19.62 -9.72 -10.40
N LEU A 77 -19.65 -8.64 -11.18
CA LEU A 77 -18.67 -7.56 -11.01
C LEU A 77 -18.79 -6.85 -9.65
N ARG A 78 -20.01 -6.68 -9.12
CA ARG A 78 -20.22 -6.17 -7.76
C ARG A 78 -19.64 -7.09 -6.70
N GLN A 79 -19.81 -8.40 -6.86
CA GLN A 79 -19.22 -9.39 -5.95
C GLN A 79 -17.69 -9.34 -5.99
N GLN A 80 -17.10 -9.29 -7.19
CA GLN A 80 -15.66 -9.17 -7.37
C GLN A 80 -15.10 -7.91 -6.71
N HIS A 81 -15.78 -6.77 -6.87
CA HIS A 81 -15.34 -5.53 -6.23
C HIS A 81 -15.46 -5.59 -4.70
N ASN A 82 -16.57 -6.09 -4.16
CA ASN A 82 -16.69 -6.26 -2.71
C ASN A 82 -15.58 -7.16 -2.15
N MET A 83 -15.22 -8.24 -2.86
CA MET A 83 -14.09 -9.09 -2.48
C MET A 83 -12.76 -8.34 -2.47
N VAL A 84 -12.52 -7.46 -3.45
CA VAL A 84 -11.29 -6.64 -3.49
C VAL A 84 -11.27 -5.62 -2.34
N LEU A 85 -12.39 -4.95 -2.05
CA LEU A 85 -12.48 -4.04 -0.89
C LEU A 85 -12.24 -4.77 0.43
N GLU A 86 -12.82 -5.95 0.61
CA GLU A 86 -12.57 -6.79 1.79
C GLU A 86 -11.09 -7.19 1.88
N ALA A 87 -10.48 -7.59 0.76
CA ALA A 87 -9.06 -7.93 0.71
C ALA A 87 -8.15 -6.73 1.03
N HIS A 88 -8.51 -5.51 0.60
CA HIS A 88 -7.81 -4.29 0.98
C HIS A 88 -7.98 -3.96 2.45
N ALA A 89 -9.20 -4.05 2.99
CA ALA A 89 -9.45 -3.84 4.42
C ALA A 89 -8.67 -4.84 5.29
N ASP A 90 -8.60 -6.11 4.87
CA ASP A 90 -7.75 -7.13 5.48
C ASP A 90 -6.27 -6.77 5.41
N PHE A 91 -5.81 -6.29 4.25
CA PHE A 91 -4.42 -5.86 4.06
C PHE A 91 -4.05 -4.72 5.00
N PHE A 92 -4.86 -3.67 5.10
CA PHE A 92 -4.58 -2.55 6.01
C PHE A 92 -4.59 -2.98 7.47
N ARG A 93 -5.50 -3.88 7.87
CA ARG A 93 -5.46 -4.47 9.22
C ARG A 93 -4.14 -5.20 9.50
N ARG A 94 -3.63 -6.00 8.54
CA ARG A 94 -2.34 -6.70 8.71
C ARG A 94 -1.16 -5.74 8.75
N ARG A 95 -1.16 -4.72 7.89
CA ARG A 95 -0.18 -3.64 7.90
C ARG A 95 -0.17 -2.94 9.26
N ASP A 96 -1.32 -2.55 9.79
CA ASP A 96 -1.42 -1.82 11.06
C ASP A 96 -0.92 -2.65 12.24
N ALA A 97 -1.26 -3.94 12.26
CA ALA A 97 -0.70 -4.87 13.23
C ALA A 97 0.82 -4.94 13.15
N LYS A 98 1.39 -4.91 11.94
CA LYS A 98 2.84 -4.93 11.73
C LYS A 98 3.51 -3.63 12.15
N ILE A 99 2.93 -2.47 11.83
CA ILE A 99 3.41 -1.17 12.28
C ILE A 99 3.38 -1.09 13.82
N SER A 100 2.34 -1.61 14.46
CA SER A 100 2.29 -1.69 15.92
C SER A 100 3.41 -2.56 16.49
N GLN A 101 3.76 -3.68 15.85
CA GLN A 101 4.92 -4.49 16.27
C GLN A 101 6.23 -3.70 16.12
N HIS A 102 6.37 -2.91 15.06
CA HIS A 102 7.53 -2.04 14.86
C HIS A 102 7.63 -0.98 15.96
N ASP A 103 6.51 -0.39 16.37
CA ASP A 103 6.46 0.57 17.48
C ASP A 103 6.92 -0.04 18.80
N ASP A 104 6.51 -1.28 19.08
CA ASP A 104 6.97 -2.02 20.27
C ASP A 104 8.49 -2.29 20.23
N LEU A 105 9.07 -2.60 19.06
CA LEU A 105 10.52 -2.77 18.91
C LEU A 105 11.26 -1.46 19.11
N LEU A 106 10.77 -0.36 18.53
CA LEU A 106 11.37 0.96 18.68
C LEU A 106 11.38 1.43 20.14
N GLN A 107 10.37 1.08 20.94
CA GLN A 107 10.40 1.34 22.38
C GLN A 107 11.54 0.60 23.10
N ARG A 108 11.86 -0.62 22.67
CA ARG A 108 12.97 -1.41 23.25
C ARG A 108 14.33 -0.82 22.91
N PHE A 109 14.47 -0.06 21.83
CA PHE A 109 15.72 0.61 21.48
C PHE A 109 16.12 1.66 22.52
N GLY A 110 15.17 2.16 23.32
CA GLY A 110 15.45 3.05 24.44
C GLY A 110 16.06 2.35 25.66
N VAL A 111 16.06 1.02 25.71
CA VAL A 111 16.62 0.24 26.82
C VAL A 111 18.13 0.11 26.65
N GLU A 112 18.89 0.56 27.64
CA GLU A 112 20.36 0.61 27.60
C GLU A 112 20.99 -0.77 27.38
N SER A 113 20.36 -1.85 27.87
CA SER A 113 20.83 -3.22 27.66
C SER A 113 20.53 -3.78 26.27
N TYR A 114 19.79 -3.07 25.43
CA TYR A 114 19.48 -3.51 24.07
C TYR A 114 20.62 -3.12 23.13
N GLY A 115 21.40 -4.11 22.68
CA GLY A 115 22.63 -3.88 21.93
C GLY A 115 22.39 -3.22 20.58
N LEU A 116 23.38 -2.46 20.10
CA LEU A 116 23.31 -1.80 18.80
C LEU A 116 23.12 -2.80 17.64
N GLU A 117 23.75 -3.97 17.73
CA GLU A 117 23.62 -5.05 16.75
C GLU A 117 22.19 -5.60 16.68
N ASP A 118 21.51 -5.78 17.82
CA ASP A 118 20.11 -6.21 17.85
C ASP A 118 19.19 -5.16 17.24
N ARG A 119 19.44 -3.87 17.51
CA ARG A 119 18.70 -2.76 16.91
C ARG A 119 18.84 -2.70 15.39
N ILE A 120 20.05 -2.91 14.89
CA ILE A 120 20.34 -2.98 13.45
C ILE A 120 19.53 -4.11 12.83
N LYS A 121 19.62 -5.31 13.40
CA LYS A 121 18.91 -6.50 12.91
C LYS A 121 17.39 -6.31 12.90
N ASP A 122 16.86 -5.69 13.95
CA ASP A 122 15.44 -5.36 14.01
C ASP A 122 15.06 -4.34 12.93
N LEU A 123 15.87 -3.30 12.70
CA LEU A 123 15.62 -2.32 11.63
C LEU A 123 15.64 -2.97 10.24
N GLU A 124 16.59 -3.86 9.96
CA GLU A 124 16.65 -4.62 8.71
C GLU A 124 15.36 -5.43 8.51
N GLY A 125 14.90 -6.13 9.55
CA GLY A 125 13.65 -6.88 9.52
C GLY A 125 12.42 -5.99 9.32
N MET A 126 12.37 -4.85 10.00
CA MET A 126 11.30 -3.88 9.85
C MET A 126 11.25 -3.26 8.44
N ILE A 127 12.40 -2.95 7.84
CA ILE A 127 12.49 -2.46 6.46
C ILE A 127 12.00 -3.52 5.49
N ALA A 128 12.45 -4.78 5.65
CA ALA A 128 11.99 -5.89 4.80
C ALA A 128 10.47 -6.10 4.89
N ASP A 129 9.88 -5.99 6.09
CA ASP A 129 8.43 -6.02 6.28
C ASP A 129 7.73 -4.88 5.51
N LEU A 130 8.25 -3.65 5.56
CA LEU A 130 7.68 -2.51 4.84
C LEU A 130 7.80 -2.63 3.32
N GLU A 131 8.91 -3.18 2.83
CA GLU A 131 9.09 -3.49 1.40
C GLU A 131 8.11 -4.56 0.92
N GLN A 132 7.88 -5.59 1.72
CA GLN A 132 6.87 -6.60 1.43
C GLN A 132 5.47 -6.00 1.39
N ILE A 133 5.10 -5.20 2.39
CA ILE A 133 3.81 -4.50 2.46
C ILE A 133 3.62 -3.61 1.24
N LYS A 134 4.65 -2.86 0.84
CA LYS A 134 4.65 -2.04 -0.36
C LYS A 134 4.35 -2.88 -1.61
N SER A 135 5.09 -3.97 -1.81
CA SER A 135 4.90 -4.84 -2.97
C SER A 135 3.49 -5.44 -3.02
N GLU A 136 2.96 -5.87 -1.88
CA GLU A 136 1.57 -6.35 -1.77
C GLU A 136 0.55 -5.27 -2.10
N TYR A 137 0.76 -4.03 -1.66
CA TYR A 137 -0.12 -2.91 -1.99
C TYR A 137 -0.11 -2.62 -3.50
N GLU A 138 1.08 -2.54 -4.11
CA GLU A 138 1.23 -2.27 -5.54
C GLU A 138 0.53 -3.35 -6.39
N ALA A 139 0.65 -4.62 -6.01
CA ALA A 139 -0.04 -5.71 -6.67
C ALA A 139 -1.58 -5.58 -6.60
N ARG A 140 -2.12 -5.29 -5.40
CA ARG A 140 -3.58 -5.12 -5.23
C ARG A 140 -4.12 -3.87 -5.93
N ASN A 141 -3.34 -2.79 -5.94
CA ASN A 141 -3.73 -1.56 -6.60
C ASN A 141 -3.92 -1.75 -8.12
N ILE A 142 -3.19 -2.68 -8.74
CA ILE A 142 -3.41 -3.05 -10.15
C ILE A 142 -4.79 -3.70 -10.33
N GLU A 143 -5.16 -4.65 -9.46
CA GLU A 143 -6.46 -5.33 -9.50
C GLU A 143 -7.62 -4.33 -9.27
N GLN A 144 -7.47 -3.41 -8.31
CA GLN A 144 -8.47 -2.38 -8.03
C GLN A 144 -8.66 -1.43 -9.22
N ASN A 145 -7.58 -0.97 -9.85
CA ASN A 145 -7.65 -0.09 -11.03
C ASN A 145 -8.34 -0.78 -12.21
N GLN A 146 -8.04 -2.06 -12.47
CA GLN A 146 -8.71 -2.83 -13.52
C GLN A 146 -10.22 -2.90 -13.31
N LEU A 147 -10.67 -3.15 -12.08
CA LEU A 147 -12.10 -3.20 -11.75
C LEU A 147 -12.80 -1.84 -11.92
N ILE A 148 -12.13 -0.74 -11.55
CA ILE A 148 -12.66 0.61 -11.78
C ILE A 148 -12.82 0.88 -13.28
N GLU A 149 -11.82 0.52 -14.10
CA GLU A 149 -11.88 0.67 -15.55
C GLU A 149 -13.01 -0.16 -16.18
N GLU A 150 -13.18 -1.41 -15.75
CA GLU A 150 -14.27 -2.29 -16.19
C GLU A 150 -15.64 -1.66 -15.87
N GLN A 151 -15.81 -1.12 -14.66
CA GLN A 151 -17.04 -0.45 -14.25
C GLN A 151 -17.32 0.83 -15.04
N GLN A 152 -16.30 1.63 -15.29
CA GLN A 152 -16.42 2.81 -16.15
C GLN A 152 -16.78 2.42 -17.59
N GLY A 153 -16.17 1.37 -18.13
CA GLY A 153 -16.47 0.83 -19.45
C GLY A 153 -17.94 0.41 -19.57
N MET A 154 -18.44 -0.33 -18.58
CA MET A 154 -19.85 -0.69 -18.53
C MET A 154 -20.77 0.53 -18.49
N LEU A 155 -20.51 1.52 -17.64
CA LEU A 155 -21.32 2.76 -17.60
C LEU A 155 -21.36 3.50 -18.95
N ARG A 156 -20.24 3.50 -19.70
CA ARG A 156 -20.20 4.08 -21.06
C ARG A 156 -21.11 3.31 -22.01
N THR A 157 -21.09 1.97 -21.98
CA THR A 157 -21.95 1.13 -22.85
C THR A 157 -23.44 1.30 -22.53
N ILE A 158 -23.78 1.58 -21.28
CA ILE A 158 -25.16 1.84 -20.86
C ILE A 158 -25.62 3.22 -21.37
N ASN A 159 -24.79 4.25 -21.24
CA ASN A 159 -25.09 5.59 -21.76
C ASN A 159 -25.12 5.67 -23.30
N THR A 160 -24.67 4.63 -24.01
CA THR A 160 -24.63 4.56 -25.48
C THR A 160 -25.65 3.57 -26.08
N GLN A 161 -26.56 2.99 -25.29
CA GLN A 161 -27.64 2.20 -25.87
C GLN A 161 -28.54 3.06 -26.80
N PRO A 162 -28.79 2.63 -28.05
CA PRO A 162 -29.29 3.49 -29.12
C PRO A 162 -30.81 3.64 -29.05
N GLY A 163 -31.26 4.69 -28.38
CA GLY A 163 -32.66 5.17 -28.42
C GLY A 163 -32.84 6.54 -29.07
N GLN A 164 -31.75 7.23 -29.42
CA GLN A 164 -31.82 8.47 -30.21
C GLN A 164 -31.72 8.14 -31.70
N ALA A 165 -32.83 7.73 -32.29
CA ALA A 165 -32.96 7.76 -33.74
C ALA A 165 -32.84 9.22 -34.20
N PRO A 166 -31.98 9.56 -35.18
CA PRO A 166 -32.11 10.82 -35.88
C PRO A 166 -33.48 10.79 -36.57
N SER A 167 -34.36 11.69 -36.14
CA SER A 167 -35.65 11.96 -36.79
C SER A 167 -35.42 12.06 -38.29
N GLN A 168 -35.76 11.01 -39.03
CA GLN A 168 -35.73 11.02 -40.48
C GLN A 168 -36.73 12.08 -40.92
N ALA A 169 -36.21 13.16 -41.51
CA ALA A 169 -37.01 14.10 -42.26
C ALA A 169 -37.74 13.31 -43.35
N ARG A 170 -39.08 13.24 -43.26
CA ARG A 170 -39.94 12.76 -44.33
C ARG A 170 -39.67 13.62 -45.57
N PRO A 171 -39.49 13.04 -46.77
CA PRO A 171 -39.53 13.83 -47.99
C PRO A 171 -40.97 14.30 -48.20
N ALA A 172 -41.16 15.61 -48.28
CA ALA A 172 -42.41 16.18 -48.77
C ALA A 172 -42.50 15.87 -50.27
N MET A 173 -43.32 14.90 -50.64
CA MET A 173 -43.88 14.78 -51.98
C MET A 173 -45.24 15.47 -51.99
N ASN A 174 -45.26 16.69 -52.52
CA ASN A 174 -46.18 17.18 -53.54
C ASN A 174 -45.90 18.66 -53.82
#